data_AF-A0A2U1QW03-F1
#
_entry.id   AF-A0A2U1QW03-F1
#
_cell.length_a   1.000
_cell.length_b   1.000
_cell.length_c   1.000
_cell.angle_alpha   90.00
_cell.angle_beta   90.00
_cell.angle_gamma   90.00
#
_symmetry.space_group_name_H-M   'P 1'
#
loop_
_entity.id
_entity.type
_entity.pdbx_description
1 polymer ?
#
loop_
_entity_poly.entity_id
_entity_poly.type
_entity_poly.pdbx_seq_one_letter_code
_entity_poly.pdbx_strand_id
1 'polypeptide(L)'
;MTLYNTTFENFNKSYIGSATMAVIGQSCLGATAAMFVLSNGTSVTQMIQLAIIVFTNMFANTSILAQMSHKTVFNLILTSVFFSILFIVLNNTLI
;
A
#
# COMPACT_ATOMS: atom_id res chain seq x y z
N MET A 1 21.15 -11.62 6.17
CA MET A 1 20.06 -12.26 6.95
C MET A 1 19.48 -11.29 7.99
N THR A 2 19.15 -10.04 7.65
CA THR A 2 19.35 -8.96 8.64
C THR A 2 18.25 -7.91 8.78
N LEU A 3 17.14 -7.93 8.03
CA LEU A 3 16.06 -6.95 8.25
C LEU A 3 14.68 -7.56 7.99
N TYR A 4 14.49 -8.22 6.84
CA TYR A 4 13.22 -8.86 6.49
C TYR A 4 12.77 -9.92 7.51
N ASN A 5 13.68 -10.79 7.96
CA ASN A 5 13.37 -11.82 8.94
C ASN A 5 13.05 -11.22 10.32
N THR A 6 13.79 -10.21 10.76
CA THR A 6 13.56 -9.55 12.06
C THR A 6 12.24 -8.75 12.05
N THR A 7 11.92 -8.07 10.96
CA THR A 7 10.63 -7.38 10.79
C THR A 7 9.49 -8.38 10.73
N PHE A 8 9.65 -9.50 10.03
CA PHE A 8 8.65 -10.57 9.98
C PHE A 8 8.46 -11.23 11.35
N GLU A 9 9.53 -11.44 12.12
CA GLU A 9 9.46 -12.04 13.45
C GLU A 9 8.74 -11.11 14.44
N ASN A 10 9.03 -9.80 14.42
CA ASN A 10 8.29 -8.78 15.17
C ASN A 10 6.83 -8.67 14.73
N PHE A 11 6.58 -8.75 13.42
CA PHE A 11 5.24 -8.80 12.87
C PHE A 11 4.49 -10.04 13.32
N ASN A 12 5.15 -11.20 13.46
CA ASN A 12 4.51 -12.43 13.93
C ASN A 12 4.27 -12.39 15.45
N LYS A 13 5.17 -11.74 16.22
CA LYS A 13 5.08 -11.62 17.68
C LYS A 13 3.94 -10.70 18.14
N SER A 14 3.65 -9.64 17.38
CA SER A 14 2.49 -8.76 17.56
C SER A 14 1.78 -8.55 16.24
N TYR A 15 1.18 -9.62 15.70
CA TYR A 15 0.50 -9.62 14.40
C TYR A 15 -0.57 -8.56 14.28
N ILE A 16 -1.51 -8.52 15.24
CA ILE A 16 -2.61 -7.55 15.20
C ILE A 16 -2.06 -6.12 15.25
N GLY A 17 -1.18 -5.81 16.21
CA GLY A 17 -0.64 -4.45 16.37
C GLY A 17 0.21 -4.00 15.18
N SER A 18 1.07 -4.88 14.67
CA SER A 18 1.97 -4.56 13.55
C SER A 18 1.21 -4.47 12.22
N ALA A 19 0.22 -5.34 12.01
CA ALA A 19 -0.65 -5.27 10.84
C ALA A 19 -1.50 -4.00 10.85
N THR A 20 -2.09 -3.64 11.99
CA THR A 20 -2.84 -2.39 12.13
C THR A 20 -1.96 -1.17 11.84
N MET A 21 -0.74 -1.12 12.39
CA MET A 21 0.18 0.00 12.13
C MET A 21 0.56 0.12 10.65
N ALA A 22 0.82 -1.03 10.00
CA ALA A 22 1.18 -1.09 8.59
C ALA A 22 0.01 -0.69 7.67
N VAL A 23 -1.23 -1.07 8.01
CA VAL A 23 -2.44 -0.63 7.32
C VAL A 23 -2.65 0.87 7.40
N ILE A 24 -2.51 1.44 8.60
CA ILE A 24 -2.67 2.87 8.81
C ILE A 24 -1.63 3.62 7.95
N GLY A 25 -0.37 3.21 8.02
CA GLY A 25 0.71 3.80 7.22
C GLY A 25 0.45 3.72 5.72
N GLN A 26 0.06 2.56 5.20
CA GLN A 26 -0.20 2.43 3.76
C GLN A 26 -1.48 3.15 3.33
N SER A 27 -2.50 3.24 4.19
CA SER A 27 -3.74 3.95 3.88
C SER A 27 -3.49 5.45 3.76
N CYS A 28 -2.69 6.02 4.65
CA CYS A 28 -2.24 7.41 4.56
C CYS A 28 -1.45 7.67 3.28
N LEU A 29 -0.47 6.82 2.97
CA LEU A 29 0.32 6.95 1.73
C LEU A 29 -0.54 6.83 0.47
N GLY A 30 -1.48 5.89 0.43
CA GLY A 30 -2.41 5.71 -0.68
C GLY A 30 -3.35 6.91 -0.86
N ALA A 31 -3.80 7.53 0.24
CA ALA A 31 -4.61 8.75 0.20
C ALA A 31 -3.80 9.94 -0.34
N THR A 32 -2.55 10.12 0.11
CA THR A 32 -1.65 11.14 -0.45
C THR A 32 -1.39 10.90 -1.93
N ALA A 33 -1.19 9.64 -2.35
CA ALA A 33 -1.01 9.27 -3.75
C ALA A 33 -2.23 9.65 -4.60
N ALA A 34 -3.44 9.28 -4.15
CA ALA A 34 -4.68 9.62 -4.83
C ALA A 34 -4.88 11.14 -4.95
N MET A 35 -4.56 11.88 -3.89
CA MET A 35 -4.65 13.35 -3.89
C MET A 35 -3.65 13.98 -4.89
N PHE A 36 -2.43 13.46 -4.97
CA PHE A 36 -1.43 13.92 -5.93
C PHE A 36 -1.86 13.67 -7.38
N VAL A 37 -2.41 12.48 -7.67
CA VAL A 37 -2.94 12.14 -9.00
C VAL A 37 -4.09 13.07 -9.38
N LEU A 38 -5.01 13.35 -8.44
CA LEU A 38 -6.17 14.22 -8.70
C LEU A 38 -5.81 15.71 -8.80
N SER A 39 -4.75 16.15 -8.09
CA SER A 39 -4.25 17.52 -8.17
C SER A 39 -3.69 17.89 -9.54
N ASN A 40 -3.33 16.90 -10.36
CA ASN A 40 -2.82 17.12 -11.71
C ASN A 40 -3.93 17.18 -12.78
N GLY A 41 -5.19 17.04 -12.38
CA GLY A 41 -6.37 17.08 -13.26
C GLY A 41 -7.28 15.85 -13.13
N THR A 42 -8.30 15.81 -13.97
CA THR A 42 -9.31 14.74 -14.02
C THR A 42 -9.38 14.05 -15.38
N SER A 43 -8.22 13.89 -16.03
CA SER A 43 -8.12 13.14 -17.29
C SER A 43 -8.39 11.64 -17.06
N VAL A 44 -8.81 10.95 -18.12
CA VAL A 44 -9.12 9.49 -18.07
C VAL A 44 -7.93 8.68 -17.57
N THR A 45 -6.70 9.07 -17.93
CA THR A 45 -5.47 8.44 -17.46
C THR A 45 -5.32 8.54 -15.93
N GLN A 46 -5.59 9.71 -15.35
CA GLN A 46 -5.53 9.92 -13.88
C GLN A 46 -6.60 9.10 -13.15
N MET A 47 -7.81 8.98 -13.71
CA MET A 47 -8.85 8.12 -13.14
C MET A 47 -8.45 6.64 -13.11
N ILE A 48 -7.81 6.12 -14.16
CA ILE A 48 -7.33 4.73 -14.21
C ILE A 48 -6.24 4.51 -13.18
N GLN A 49 -5.28 5.43 -13.06
CA GLN A 49 -4.22 5.35 -12.05
C GLN A 49 -4.81 5.33 -10.64
N LEU A 50 -5.77 6.21 -10.35
CA LEU A 50 -6.43 6.30 -9.05
C LEU A 50 -7.20 5.01 -8.72
N ALA A 51 -7.89 4.41 -9.70
CA ALA A 51 -8.55 3.13 -9.52
C ALA A 51 -7.56 2.02 -9.13
N ILE A 52 -6.41 1.91 -9.82
CA ILE A 52 -5.38 0.90 -9.53
C ILE A 52 -4.82 1.07 -8.11
N ILE A 53 -4.54 2.31 -7.68
CA ILE A 53 -4.03 2.61 -6.33
C ILE A 53 -5.05 2.18 -5.28
N VAL A 54 -6.31 2.59 -5.44
CA VAL A 54 -7.38 2.29 -4.48
C VAL A 54 -7.65 0.78 -4.40
N PHE A 55 -7.69 0.08 -5.53
CA PHE A 55 -7.85 -1.37 -5.55
C PHE A 55 -6.71 -2.08 -4.83
N THR A 56 -5.46 -1.68 -5.08
CA THR A 56 -4.28 -2.28 -4.44
C THR A 56 -4.31 -2.08 -2.92
N ASN A 57 -4.71 -0.89 -2.47
CA ASN A 57 -4.86 -0.53 -1.05
C ASN A 57 -6.00 -1.33 -0.37
N MET A 58 -7.14 -1.46 -1.05
CA MET A 58 -8.25 -2.31 -0.59
C MET A 58 -7.87 -3.79 -0.53
N PHE A 59 -7.07 -4.28 -1.47
CA PHE A 59 -6.59 -5.67 -1.47
C PHE A 59 -5.71 -5.98 -0.25
N ALA A 60 -4.81 -5.07 0.11
CA ALA A 60 -4.01 -5.20 1.32
C ALA A 60 -4.89 -5.26 2.58
N ASN A 61 -5.88 -4.38 2.71
CA ASN A 61 -6.83 -4.40 3.83
C ASN A 61 -7.70 -5.66 3.85
N THR A 62 -8.15 -6.14 2.68
CA THR A 62 -8.94 -7.36 2.54
C THR A 62 -8.14 -8.59 2.94
N SER A 63 -6.84 -8.64 2.61
CA SER A 63 -5.97 -9.76 2.98
C SER A 63 -5.85 -9.96 4.50
N ILE A 64 -6.00 -8.89 5.28
CA ILE A 64 -5.98 -8.91 6.75
C ILE A 64 -7.33 -9.39 7.30
N LEU A 65 -8.45 -8.88 6.76
CA LEU A 65 -9.79 -9.34 7.12
C LEU A 65 -10.03 -10.82 6.76
N ALA A 66 -9.47 -11.27 5.65
CA ALA A 66 -9.52 -12.66 5.18
C ALA A 66 -8.61 -13.60 6.00
N GLN A 67 -7.90 -13.10 7.02
CA GLN A 67 -6.97 -13.87 7.85
C GLN A 67 -5.98 -14.69 7.01
N MET A 68 -5.51 -14.12 5.89
CA MET A 68 -4.52 -14.78 5.05
C MET A 68 -3.21 -14.93 5.83
N SER A 69 -2.35 -15.85 5.38
CA SER A 69 -1.09 -16.13 6.08
C SER A 69 -0.30 -14.84 6.34
N HIS A 70 0.27 -14.70 7.55
CA HIS A 70 0.96 -13.48 7.98
C HIS A 70 2.05 -13.03 7.00
N LYS A 71 2.64 -13.98 6.27
CA LYS A 71 3.63 -13.75 5.22
C LYS A 71 3.03 -13.07 3.99
N THR A 72 1.83 -13.49 3.57
CA THR A 72 1.10 -12.93 2.43
C THR A 72 0.66 -11.51 2.72
N VAL A 73 0.11 -11.26 3.92
CA VAL A 73 -0.33 -9.93 4.36
C VAL A 73 0.83 -8.94 4.37
N PHE A 74 1.96 -9.32 4.96
CA PHE A 74 3.14 -8.47 5.00
C PHE A 74 3.66 -8.12 3.60
N ASN A 75 3.71 -9.11 2.70
CA ASN A 75 4.17 -8.90 1.33
C ASN A 75 3.19 -8.03 0.53
N LEU A 76 1.88 -8.17 0.75
CA LEU A 76 0.84 -7.34 0.11
C LEU A 76 0.93 -5.88 0.53
N ILE A 77 1.08 -5.61 1.83
CA ILE A 77 1.20 -4.23 2.32
C ILE A 77 2.47 -3.57 1.77
N LEU A 78 3.59 -4.30 1.77
CA LEU A 78 4.85 -3.80 1.23
C LEU A 78 4.75 -3.50 -0.27
N THR A 79 4.08 -4.38 -1.02
CA THR A 79 3.82 -4.20 -2.45
C THR A 79 2.89 -3.02 -2.70
N SER A 80 1.86 -2.83 -1.88
CA SER A 80 0.91 -1.71 -1.96
C SER A 80 1.59 -0.36 -1.72
N VAL A 81 2.46 -0.29 -0.71
CA VAL A 81 3.28 0.91 -0.43
C VAL A 81 4.23 1.19 -1.59
N PHE A 82 4.93 0.16 -2.08
CA PHE A 82 5.85 0.30 -3.21
C PHE A 82 5.12 0.78 -4.46
N PHE A 83 3.97 0.19 -4.82
CA PHE A 83 3.15 0.62 -5.95
C PHE A 83 2.63 2.04 -5.78
N SER A 84 2.18 2.43 -4.58
CA SER A 84 1.71 3.80 -4.33
C SER A 84 2.84 4.83 -4.53
N ILE A 85 4.05 4.54 -4.08
CA ILE A 85 5.24 5.40 -4.30
C ILE A 85 5.61 5.44 -5.79
N LEU A 86 5.60 4.28 -6.46
CA LEU A 86 5.93 4.18 -7.88
C LEU A 86 4.94 4.96 -8.75
N PHE A 87 3.64 4.91 -8.43
CA PHE A 87 2.61 5.69 -9.11
C PHE A 87 2.70 7.19 -8.81
N ILE A 88 3.05 7.60 -7.59
CA ILE A 88 3.35 9.02 -7.28
C ILE A 88 4.50 9.52 -8.15
N VAL A 89 5.60 8.76 -8.21
CA VAL A 89 6.80 9.12 -8.99
C VAL A 89 6.48 9.14 -10.48
N LEU A 90 5.79 8.13 -11.00
CA LEU A 90 5.38 8.08 -12.41
C LEU A 90 4.47 9.24 -12.78
N ASN A 91 3.49 9.57 -11.94
CA ASN A 91 2.62 10.73 -12.15
C ASN A 91 3.41 12.05 -12.13
N ASN A 92 4.46 12.18 -11.31
CA ASN A 92 5.33 13.36 -11.31
C ASN A 92 6.29 13.43 -12.52
N THR A 93 6.62 12.30 -13.15
CA THR A 93 7.51 12.27 -14.33
C THR A 93 6.79 12.34 -15.69
N LEU A 94 5.47 12.09 -15.73
CA LEU A 94 4.67 12.03 -16.96
C LEU A 94 3.89 13.33 -17.23
N ILE A 95 4.20 14.39 -16.48
CA ILE A 95 3.64 15.75 -16.61
C ILE A 95 4.77 16.72 -16.92
#